data_AF-A0A317C5J2-F1
#
_entry.id   AF-A0A317C5J2-F1
#
_cell.length_a   1.000
_cell.length_b   1.000
_cell.length_c   1.000
_cell.angle_alpha   90.00
_cell.angle_beta   90.00
_cell.angle_gamma   90.00
#
_symmetry.space_group_name_H-M   'P 1'
#
loop_
_entity.id
_entity.type
_entity.pdbx_description
1 polymer ?
#
loop_
_entity_poly.entity_id
_entity_poly.type
_entity_poly.pdbx_seq_one_letter_code
_entity_poly.pdbx_strand_id
1 'polypeptide(L)'
;MENWPEFESNRLITPNLRPYCSPQKAKHLRTLTDLKSLPILDVLRTKQGWDEWLLKMDLSTLSKQPRHYMDSHAFAVSMAENGFGV
;
A
#
# COMPACT_ATOMS: atom_id res chain seq x y z
N MET A 1 0.46 -2.37 16.60
CA MET A 1 1.44 -3.13 17.40
C MET A 1 0.75 -4.43 17.76
N GLU A 2 1.31 -5.58 17.39
CA GLU A 2 0.77 -6.84 17.91
C GLU A 2 1.03 -6.87 19.39
N ASN A 3 -0.05 -6.99 20.15
CA ASN A 3 0.05 -7.06 21.59
C ASN A 3 0.25 -8.54 21.93
N TRP A 4 1.51 -8.92 22.16
CA TRP A 4 1.88 -10.24 22.65
C TRP A 4 1.92 -10.13 24.18
N PRO A 5 0.85 -10.51 24.89
CA PRO A 5 0.63 -10.10 26.28
C PRO A 5 1.69 -10.61 27.26
N GLU A 6 2.43 -11.65 26.91
CA GLU A 6 3.51 -12.23 27.71
C GLU A 6 4.90 -11.71 27.34
N PHE A 7 5.01 -10.80 26.38
CA PHE A 7 6.28 -10.32 25.85
C PHE A 7 6.41 -8.80 25.93
N GLU A 8 7.54 -8.34 26.44
CA GLU A 8 7.93 -6.94 26.32
C GLU A 8 8.36 -6.64 24.88
N SER A 9 7.61 -5.75 24.23
CA SER A 9 7.87 -5.36 22.84
C SER A 9 8.47 -3.96 22.79
N ASN A 10 9.73 -3.87 22.37
CA ASN A 10 10.41 -2.59 22.16
C ASN A 10 10.31 -2.17 20.68
N ARG A 11 9.85 -0.94 20.43
CA ARG A 11 9.74 -0.42 19.06
C ARG A 11 11.13 -0.10 18.51
N LEU A 12 11.57 -0.86 17.49
CA LEU A 12 12.84 -0.63 16.82
C LEU A 12 12.74 0.45 15.73
N ILE A 13 11.63 0.45 14.99
CA ILE A 13 11.40 1.37 13.87
C ILE A 13 9.95 1.85 13.84
N THR A 14 9.72 3.00 13.21
CA THR A 14 8.38 3.48 12.83
C THR A 14 8.33 3.57 11.31
N PRO A 15 7.89 2.51 10.60
CA PRO A 15 7.88 2.51 9.14
C PRO A 15 6.93 3.58 8.60
N ASN A 16 7.35 4.28 7.55
CA ASN A 16 6.50 5.20 6.80
C ASN A 16 6.26 4.63 5.42
N LEU A 17 5.08 4.07 5.21
CA LEU A 17 4.70 3.42 3.95
C LEU A 17 4.45 4.44 2.85
N ARG A 18 4.87 4.11 1.64
CA ARG A 18 4.66 4.90 0.43
C ARG A 18 4.21 3.99 -0.71
N PRO A 19 3.37 4.50 -1.64
CA PRO A 19 3.05 3.81 -2.88
C PRO A 19 4.32 3.46 -3.66
N TYR A 20 4.29 2.32 -4.33
CA TYR A 20 5.40 1.80 -5.11
C TYR A 20 4.90 1.26 -6.44
N CYS A 21 5.51 1.67 -7.55
CA CYS A 21 5.14 1.17 -8.87
C CYS A 21 6.30 1.30 -9.86
N SER A 22 6.13 0.73 -11.05
CA SER A 22 7.11 0.86 -12.11
C SER A 22 7.31 2.33 -12.53
N PRO A 23 8.52 2.71 -13.00
CA PRO A 23 8.77 4.06 -13.50
C PRO A 23 7.81 4.51 -14.61
N GLN A 24 7.37 3.58 -15.45
CA GLN A 24 6.39 3.84 -16.51
C GLN A 24 5.06 4.29 -15.93
N LYS A 25 4.56 3.60 -14.89
CA LYS A 25 3.31 3.98 -14.20
C LYS A 25 3.46 5.29 -13.42
N ALA A 26 4.60 5.48 -12.76
CA ALA A 26 4.90 6.69 -11.99
C ALA A 26 4.80 7.97 -12.84
N LYS A 27 5.17 7.92 -14.13
CA LYS A 27 5.05 9.08 -15.06
C LYS A 27 3.60 9.55 -15.27
N HIS A 28 2.62 8.70 -14.99
CA HIS A 28 1.20 9.03 -15.10
C HIS A 28 0.60 9.55 -13.79
N LEU A 29 1.37 9.54 -12.69
CA LEU A 29 0.96 10.06 -11.39
C LEU A 29 1.51 11.48 -11.19
N ARG A 30 0.69 12.49 -11.51
CA ARG A 30 1.03 13.91 -11.29
C ARG A 30 0.40 14.45 -10.01
N THR A 31 -0.73 13.87 -9.63
CA THR A 31 -1.51 14.20 -8.44
C THR A 31 -1.86 12.91 -7.70
N LEU A 32 -2.11 13.01 -6.40
CA LEU A 32 -2.49 11.82 -5.62
C LEU A 32 -3.82 11.22 -6.08
N THR A 33 -4.71 12.02 -6.68
CA THR A 33 -5.99 11.56 -7.24
C THR A 33 -5.83 10.70 -8.48
N ASP A 34 -4.70 10.79 -9.19
CA ASP A 34 -4.42 9.96 -10.37
C ASP A 34 -4.34 8.46 -10.02
N LEU A 35 -4.10 8.15 -8.74
CA LEU A 35 -4.13 6.78 -8.22
C LEU A 35 -5.45 6.05 -8.52
N LYS A 36 -6.57 6.79 -8.63
CA LYS A 36 -7.88 6.23 -9.00
C LYS A 36 -7.87 5.50 -10.35
N SER A 37 -6.95 5.86 -11.24
CA SER A 37 -6.83 5.28 -12.58
C SER A 37 -5.96 4.02 -12.64
N LEU A 38 -5.28 3.68 -11.55
CA LEU A 38 -4.32 2.58 -11.50
C LEU A 38 -4.84 1.40 -10.67
N PRO A 39 -4.56 0.15 -11.07
CA PRO A 39 -4.84 -1.01 -10.22
C PRO A 39 -4.10 -0.92 -8.89
N ILE A 40 -4.81 -1.16 -7.79
CA ILE A 40 -4.25 -1.17 -6.43
C ILE A 40 -3.90 -2.60 -6.05
N LEU A 41 -2.62 -2.84 -5.77
CA LEU A 41 -2.10 -4.11 -5.27
C LEU A 41 -2.10 -4.05 -3.74
N ASP A 42 -2.82 -4.97 -3.09
CA ASP A 42 -2.94 -5.00 -1.64
C ASP A 42 -2.52 -6.35 -1.09
N VAL A 43 -1.74 -6.35 -0.02
CA VAL A 43 -1.23 -7.58 0.59
C VAL A 43 -2.12 -7.93 1.77
N LEU A 44 -2.71 -9.13 1.72
CA LEU A 44 -3.59 -9.64 2.76
C LEU A 44 -2.90 -9.64 4.13
N ARG A 45 -3.70 -9.41 5.18
CA ARG A 45 -3.24 -9.38 6.58
C ARG A 45 -2.27 -8.25 6.93
N THR A 46 -2.09 -7.27 6.05
CA THR A 46 -1.36 -6.04 6.37
C THR A 46 -2.21 -5.13 7.25
N LYS A 47 -1.80 -4.88 8.49
CA LYS A 47 -2.54 -4.01 9.42
C LYS A 47 -2.48 -2.53 9.04
N GLN A 48 -1.39 -2.11 8.41
CA GLN A 48 -1.13 -0.75 7.97
C GLN A 48 -0.98 -0.77 6.46
N GLY A 49 -2.09 -0.62 5.74
CA GLY A 49 -2.16 -0.76 4.29
C GLY A 49 -2.71 0.49 3.62
N TRP A 50 -3.33 0.29 2.46
CA TRP A 50 -3.89 1.36 1.65
C TRP A 50 -4.93 2.22 2.38
N ASP A 51 -5.80 1.66 3.22
CA ASP A 51 -6.82 2.44 3.93
C ASP A 51 -6.22 3.49 4.87
N GLU A 52 -5.22 3.08 5.67
CA GLU A 52 -4.54 4.00 6.57
C GLU A 52 -3.76 5.07 5.79
N TRP A 53 -3.13 4.67 4.68
CA TRP A 53 -2.40 5.61 3.83
C TRP A 53 -3.32 6.62 3.14
N LEU A 54 -4.43 6.16 2.55
CA LEU A 54 -5.42 7.02 1.91
C LEU A 54 -6.07 7.99 2.89
N LEU A 55 -6.37 7.53 4.12
CA LEU A 55 -6.88 8.40 5.17
C LEU A 55 -5.88 9.51 5.52
N LYS A 56 -4.59 9.17 5.68
CA LYS A 56 -3.52 10.15 5.97
C LYS A 56 -3.33 11.19 4.87
N MET A 57 -3.68 10.83 3.63
CA MET A 57 -3.53 11.70 2.45
C MET A 57 -4.82 12.47 2.12
N ASP A 58 -5.87 12.36 2.93
CA ASP A 58 -7.21 12.92 2.67
C ASP A 58 -7.84 12.42 1.36
N LEU A 59 -7.60 11.14 1.03
CA LEU A 59 -8.07 10.46 -0.18
C LEU A 59 -9.03 9.31 0.17
N SER A 60 -9.75 9.44 1.28
CA SER A 60 -10.70 8.42 1.77
C SER A 60 -11.75 8.05 0.72
N THR A 61 -12.05 8.93 -0.23
CA THR A 61 -12.94 8.64 -1.37
C THR A 61 -12.44 7.52 -2.29
N LEU A 62 -11.12 7.26 -2.32
CA LEU A 62 -10.50 6.19 -3.10
C LEU A 62 -10.55 4.83 -2.39
N SER A 63 -10.91 4.77 -1.11
CA SER A 63 -10.99 3.51 -0.34
C SER A 63 -11.93 2.47 -0.96
N LYS A 64 -12.95 2.94 -1.70
CA LYS A 64 -13.95 2.10 -2.39
C LYS A 64 -13.46 1.49 -3.70
N GLN A 65 -12.26 1.87 -4.17
CA GLN A 65 -11.70 1.32 -5.39
C GLN A 65 -11.42 -0.18 -5.23
N PRO A 66 -11.75 -1.02 -6.24
CA PRO A 66 -11.40 -2.43 -6.23
C PRO A 66 -9.90 -2.65 -6.08
N ARG A 67 -9.51 -3.64 -5.27
CA ARG A 67 -8.11 -4.01 -5.02
C ARG A 67 -7.82 -5.41 -5.52
N HIS A 68 -6.60 -5.62 -5.98
CA HIS A 68 -6.04 -6.92 -6.29
C HIS A 68 -5.28 -7.43 -5.09
N TYR A 69 -5.86 -8.41 -4.40
CA TYR A 69 -5.29 -8.97 -3.19
C TYR A 69 -4.23 -10.01 -3.48
N MET A 70 -3.17 -9.98 -2.67
CA MET A 70 -1.98 -10.82 -2.80
C MET A 70 -1.62 -11.37 -1.43
N ASP A 71 -1.01 -12.55 -1.38
CA ASP A 71 -0.61 -13.21 -0.14
C ASP A 71 0.83 -12.89 0.31
N SER A 72 1.61 -12.24 -0.56
CA SER A 72 3.04 -11.96 -0.34
C SER A 72 3.43 -10.55 -0.80
N HIS A 73 4.20 -9.86 0.05
CA HIS A 73 4.82 -8.58 -0.31
C HIS A 73 5.82 -8.73 -1.45
N ALA A 74 6.59 -9.82 -1.50
CA ALA A 74 7.56 -10.03 -2.59
C ALA A 74 6.87 -10.16 -3.95
N PHE A 75 5.72 -10.84 -3.97
CA PHE A 75 4.92 -10.95 -5.18
C PHE A 75 4.27 -9.61 -5.58
N ALA A 76 3.79 -8.85 -4.60
CA ALA A 76 3.25 -7.50 -4.84
C ALA A 76 4.29 -6.55 -5.43
N VAL A 77 5.51 -6.55 -4.90
CA VAL A 77 6.62 -5.75 -5.43
C VAL A 77 6.94 -6.14 -6.87
N SER A 78 7.06 -7.45 -7.15
CA SER A 78 7.31 -7.94 -8.52
C SER A 78 6.21 -7.50 -9.49
N MET A 79 4.94 -7.58 -9.09
CA MET A 79 3.81 -7.15 -9.92
C MET A 79 3.82 -5.64 -10.17
N ALA A 80 4.13 -4.83 -9.15
CA ALA A 80 4.26 -3.39 -9.27
C ALA A 80 5.43 -2.98 -10.19
N GLU A 81 6.59 -3.65 -10.05
CA GLU A 81 7.77 -3.46 -10.92
C GLU A 81 7.48 -3.75 -12.39
N ASN A 82 6.72 -4.82 -12.65
CA ASN A 82 6.31 -5.20 -13.99
C ASN A 82 5.12 -4.35 -14.53
N GLY A 83 4.66 -3.36 -13.77
CA GLY A 83 3.68 -2.37 -14.22
C GLY A 83 2.23 -2.82 -14.13
N PHE A 84 1.93 -3.86 -13.35
CA PHE A 84 0.57 -4.37 -13.16
C PHE A 84 -0.26 -3.56 -12.16
N GLY A 85 0.35 -2.64 -11.40
CA GLY A 85 -0.36 -1.79 -10.45
C GLY A 85 0.58 -0.94 -9.61
N VAL A 86 0.02 -0.47 -8.49
CA VAL A 86 0.69 0.29 -7.43
C VAL A 86 0.47 -0.41 -6.10
#